data_AF-A0A2P6N1I2-F1
#
_entry.id   AF-A0A2P6N1I2-F1
#
_cell.length_a   1.000
_cell.length_b   1.000
_cell.length_c   1.000
_cell.angle_alpha   90.00
_cell.angle_beta   90.00
_cell.angle_gamma   90.00
#
_symmetry.space_group_name_H-M   'P 1'
#
loop_
_entity.id
_entity.type
_entity.pdbx_description
1 polymer ?
#
loop_
_entity_poly.entity_id
_entity_poly.type
_entity_poly.pdbx_seq_one_letter_code
_entity_poly.pdbx_strand_id
1 'polypeptide(L)'
;MRSIITQRAHSAPRRLYSTAPSKQLVGKNVSPIALSVKRERQDITILKPLNARRAILDSGKCNTFDVGPHGGCESLVAESLQGVPREDFIFISHGGRIEDSDKRNHHLPGHEESEFNEWNPFHPKRIVSRIQQSLYATGLDHIDSFIVDNLHLPNVRSSQRTEMIQQLFTTLEEQVQKGNIKSYGVTLDPLGPMELKLHDVEKVSHGKGLAVLQHPANLLRLEELARYDEIPKKFGGMLRMATDPLEGVDVRGIHHELRSKYVSRKDCIDQLQKVLNNCIHLEEEYEGANDLNGPKLTQISWGKVIASNADELFNDAGKWKRAYEGHILPSLTDALIKLAPNPKYKKWAQAYREVTTGLFHLVSQVVEYNSHLKSREIDEILQSVRGFGEETQLETKAIALLLSSGMVDCVSCEVQDEALMRQVVEGAEMSGRVRIEDEKALYERLARFGSDEQ
;
A
#
# COMPACT_ATOMS: atom_id res chain seq x y z
N MET A 1 -22.43 44.53 22.37
CA MET A 1 -21.48 43.45 22.71
C MET A 1 -21.06 42.76 21.43
N ARG A 2 -19.88 43.13 20.90
CA ARG A 2 -19.21 42.47 19.78
C ARG A 2 -18.43 41.24 20.29
N SER A 3 -17.94 40.43 19.33
CA SER A 3 -16.84 39.44 19.44
C SER A 3 -17.31 37.99 19.72
N ILE A 4 -16.90 36.92 19.02
CA ILE A 4 -15.89 36.66 17.96
C ILE A 4 -16.44 35.49 17.12
N ILE A 5 -16.66 35.71 15.82
CA ILE A 5 -16.68 34.64 14.82
C ILE A 5 -15.28 34.68 14.20
N THR A 6 -14.48 33.66 14.47
CA THR A 6 -13.13 33.53 13.92
C THR A 6 -13.25 33.14 12.44
N GLN A 7 -13.38 34.13 11.57
CA GLN A 7 -13.05 33.98 10.15
C GLN A 7 -11.56 33.67 10.06
N ARG A 8 -11.20 32.39 9.86
CA ARG A 8 -9.86 32.05 9.38
C ARG A 8 -9.77 32.54 7.94
N ALA A 9 -8.93 33.55 7.75
CA ALA A 9 -8.61 34.12 6.45
C ALA A 9 -8.18 33.01 5.48
N HIS A 10 -8.96 32.86 4.40
CA HIS A 10 -8.50 32.17 3.20
C HIS A 10 -7.32 32.97 2.64
N SER A 11 -6.12 32.41 2.78
CA SER A 11 -4.93 32.94 2.15
C SER A 11 -5.15 33.02 0.64
N ALA A 12 -4.81 34.18 0.06
CA ALA A 12 -4.94 34.53 -1.33
C ALA A 12 -4.45 33.42 -2.30
N PRO A 13 -5.02 33.34 -3.52
CA PRO A 13 -4.59 32.38 -4.53
C PRO A 13 -3.12 32.62 -4.85
N ARG A 14 -2.27 31.68 -4.41
CA ARG A 14 -0.84 31.71 -4.69
C ARG A 14 -0.65 31.64 -6.20
N ARG A 15 -0.21 32.74 -6.82
CA ARG A 15 0.47 32.70 -8.11
C ARG A 15 1.76 31.90 -7.93
N LEU A 16 1.77 30.64 -8.36
CA LEU A 16 2.98 29.83 -8.49
C LEU A 16 3.01 29.21 -9.88
N TYR A 17 3.66 29.89 -10.82
CA TYR A 17 4.44 29.18 -11.82
C TYR A 17 5.75 28.83 -11.14
N SER A 18 5.85 27.60 -10.63
CA SER A 18 7.09 27.04 -10.13
C SER A 18 6.83 25.54 -10.04
N THR A 19 7.50 24.77 -10.90
CA THR A 19 7.87 23.39 -10.57
C THR A 19 8.23 23.38 -9.08
N ALA A 20 7.52 22.59 -8.26
CA ALA A 20 7.81 22.54 -6.83
C ALA A 20 9.34 22.37 -6.65
N PRO A 21 10.00 23.16 -5.79
CA PRO A 21 11.44 23.06 -5.62
C PRO A 21 11.78 21.61 -5.31
N SER A 22 12.69 21.02 -6.08
CA SER A 22 13.07 19.61 -5.94
C SER A 22 13.41 19.33 -4.47
N LYS A 23 12.62 18.46 -3.83
CA LYS A 23 12.89 18.06 -2.45
C LYS A 23 14.21 17.32 -2.40
N GLN A 24 14.94 17.51 -1.30
CA GLN A 24 16.18 16.79 -1.08
C GLN A 24 16.00 15.73 0.01
N LEU A 25 16.59 14.57 -0.22
CA LEU A 25 16.77 13.54 0.78
C LEU A 25 18.26 13.23 0.82
N VAL A 26 18.87 13.37 1.99
CA VAL A 26 20.30 13.07 2.24
C VAL A 26 21.26 13.76 1.25
N GLY A 27 20.92 15.00 0.87
CA GLY A 27 21.72 15.82 -0.06
C GLY A 27 21.49 15.53 -1.54
N LYS A 28 20.57 14.61 -1.88
CA LYS A 28 20.21 14.26 -3.26
C LYS A 28 18.83 14.79 -3.59
N ASN A 29 18.64 15.28 -4.82
CA ASN A 29 17.31 15.66 -5.30
C ASN A 29 16.46 14.40 -5.47
N VAL A 30 15.26 14.42 -4.91
CA VAL A 30 14.28 13.34 -5.03
C VAL A 30 13.47 13.58 -6.28
N SER A 31 13.39 12.57 -7.14
CA SER A 31 12.47 12.59 -8.28
C SER A 31 11.01 12.59 -7.79
N PRO A 32 10.08 13.23 -8.51
CA PRO A 32 8.66 13.21 -8.15
C PRO A 32 8.04 11.80 -8.19
N ILE A 33 8.75 10.83 -8.75
CA ILE A 33 8.36 9.42 -8.81
C ILE A 33 9.42 8.58 -8.11
N ALA A 34 8.96 7.66 -7.28
CA ALA A 34 9.74 6.53 -6.77
C ALA A 34 9.19 5.23 -7.36
N LEU A 35 10.09 4.30 -7.67
CA LEU A 35 9.71 2.95 -8.06
C LEU A 35 9.55 2.08 -6.83
N SER A 36 8.32 1.63 -6.59
CA SER A 36 8.01 0.66 -5.55
C SER A 36 8.22 -0.77 -6.07
N VAL A 37 8.97 -1.57 -5.31
CA VAL A 37 9.16 -3.00 -5.60
C VAL A 37 8.76 -3.81 -4.36
N LYS A 38 7.60 -4.46 -4.42
CA LYS A 38 7.08 -5.34 -3.37
C LYS A 38 6.94 -6.76 -3.91
N ARG A 39 7.46 -7.77 -3.21
CA ARG A 39 7.22 -9.18 -3.59
C ARG A 39 5.93 -9.68 -2.94
N GLU A 40 4.80 -9.48 -3.61
CA GLU A 40 3.57 -10.21 -3.29
C GLU A 40 3.37 -11.43 -4.20
N ARG A 41 4.21 -11.60 -5.25
CA ARG A 41 4.01 -12.64 -6.28
C ARG A 41 5.15 -13.64 -6.31
N GLN A 42 4.80 -14.93 -6.24
CA GLN A 42 5.76 -16.03 -6.28
C GLN A 42 6.29 -16.36 -7.68
N ASP A 43 5.64 -15.96 -8.78
CA ASP A 43 6.02 -16.44 -10.10
C ASP A 43 6.29 -15.33 -11.14
N ILE A 44 7.50 -15.39 -11.73
CA ILE A 44 7.86 -15.02 -13.12
C ILE A 44 7.71 -13.53 -13.54
N THR A 45 7.04 -12.70 -12.75
CA THR A 45 6.77 -11.27 -13.06
C THR A 45 7.96 -10.35 -12.74
N ILE A 46 8.97 -10.85 -12.02
CA ILE A 46 10.13 -10.11 -11.51
C ILE A 46 11.02 -9.55 -12.65
N LEU A 47 10.97 -10.14 -13.85
CA LEU A 47 11.82 -9.73 -14.99
C LEU A 47 11.32 -8.50 -15.76
N LYS A 48 10.02 -8.16 -15.72
CA LYS A 48 9.47 -6.96 -16.38
C LYS A 48 9.80 -5.63 -15.67
N PRO A 49 9.78 -5.56 -14.32
CA PRO A 49 10.28 -4.41 -13.56
C PRO A 49 11.74 -4.08 -13.86
N LEU A 50 12.59 -5.07 -14.14
CA LEU A 50 14.01 -4.85 -14.47
C LEU A 50 14.21 -4.12 -15.82
N ASN A 51 13.32 -4.35 -16.81
CA ASN A 51 13.36 -3.63 -18.09
C ASN A 51 12.80 -2.21 -17.97
N ALA A 52 11.68 -2.02 -17.26
CA ALA A 52 11.13 -0.70 -16.94
C ALA A 52 12.15 0.15 -16.18
N ARG A 53 12.95 -0.49 -15.33
CA ARG A 53 13.98 0.13 -14.51
C ARG A 53 15.21 0.62 -15.28
N ARG A 54 15.65 -0.12 -16.29
CA ARG A 54 16.69 0.35 -17.21
C ARG A 54 16.21 1.56 -18.00
N ALA A 55 14.96 1.52 -18.49
CA ALA A 55 14.33 2.65 -19.16
C ALA A 55 14.21 3.91 -18.28
N ILE A 56 14.13 3.76 -16.95
CA ILE A 56 14.02 4.87 -16.00
C ILE A 56 15.36 5.51 -15.70
N LEU A 57 16.39 4.69 -15.44
CA LEU A 57 17.76 5.18 -15.32
C LEU A 57 18.19 5.90 -16.59
N ASP A 58 17.87 5.34 -17.75
CA ASP A 58 18.18 5.95 -19.05
C ASP A 58 17.36 7.23 -19.33
N SER A 59 16.20 7.41 -18.68
CA SER A 59 15.37 8.61 -18.84
C SER A 59 15.79 9.79 -17.96
N GLY A 60 16.53 9.54 -16.88
CA GLY A 60 16.86 10.55 -15.86
C GLY A 60 15.66 11.09 -15.06
N LYS A 61 14.47 10.48 -15.18
CA LYS A 61 13.21 10.98 -14.58
C LYS A 61 12.81 10.30 -13.28
N CYS A 62 13.48 9.21 -12.89
CA CYS A 62 13.32 8.63 -11.56
C CYS A 62 14.65 8.10 -11.06
N ASN A 63 15.00 8.54 -9.85
CA ASN A 63 16.20 8.15 -9.14
C ASN A 63 15.92 7.54 -7.76
N THR A 64 14.64 7.36 -7.40
CA THR A 64 14.25 6.88 -6.07
C THR A 64 13.66 5.47 -6.18
N PHE A 65 14.19 4.55 -5.39
CA PHE A 65 13.77 3.15 -5.34
C PHE A 65 13.25 2.86 -3.94
N ASP A 66 11.96 2.58 -3.84
CA ASP A 66 11.23 2.21 -2.62
C ASP A 66 11.06 0.69 -2.62
N VAL A 67 11.81 0.00 -1.75
CA VAL A 67 11.95 -1.46 -1.84
C VAL A 67 11.47 -2.13 -0.58
N GLY A 68 10.47 -3.00 -0.76
CA GLY A 68 9.97 -3.84 0.31
C GLY A 68 11.01 -4.90 0.71
N PRO A 69 10.99 -5.35 1.97
CA PRO A 69 12.02 -6.24 2.52
C PRO A 69 11.95 -7.68 1.98
N HIS A 70 10.95 -8.01 1.17
CA HIS A 70 10.51 -9.38 0.94
C HIS A 70 11.13 -10.03 -0.30
N GLY A 71 11.51 -11.30 -0.12
CA GLY A 71 11.86 -12.25 -1.17
C GLY A 71 12.89 -11.76 -2.19
N GLY A 72 13.96 -11.12 -1.72
CA GLY A 72 15.10 -10.76 -2.56
C GLY A 72 14.86 -9.57 -3.49
N CYS A 73 13.76 -8.81 -3.32
CA CYS A 73 13.54 -7.57 -4.05
C CYS A 73 14.72 -6.61 -3.91
N GLU A 74 15.27 -6.46 -2.71
CA GLU A 74 16.44 -5.62 -2.47
C GLU A 74 17.66 -6.04 -3.28
N SER A 75 17.96 -7.34 -3.36
CA SER A 75 19.06 -7.86 -4.18
C SER A 75 18.82 -7.66 -5.67
N LEU A 76 17.61 -7.92 -6.14
CA LEU A 76 17.23 -7.69 -7.54
C LEU A 76 17.31 -6.20 -7.89
N VAL A 77 16.91 -5.35 -6.94
CA VAL A 77 17.04 -3.92 -7.08
C VAL A 77 18.54 -3.57 -7.12
N ALA A 78 19.37 -3.99 -6.18
CA ALA A 78 20.80 -3.69 -6.25
C ALA A 78 21.49 -4.19 -7.53
N GLU A 79 21.18 -5.41 -7.99
CA GLU A 79 21.77 -6.01 -9.19
C GLU A 79 21.54 -5.14 -10.43
N SER A 80 20.33 -4.60 -10.61
CA SER A 80 20.08 -3.73 -11.76
C SER A 80 20.54 -2.27 -11.60
N LEU A 81 21.13 -1.89 -10.46
CA LEU A 81 21.90 -0.63 -10.34
C LEU A 81 23.39 -0.84 -10.56
N GLN A 82 23.84 -2.06 -10.87
CA GLN A 82 25.26 -2.28 -11.14
C GLN A 82 25.73 -1.37 -12.28
N GLY A 83 26.80 -0.61 -12.00
CA GLY A 83 27.36 0.37 -12.93
C GLY A 83 26.73 1.76 -12.87
N VAL A 84 25.65 1.97 -12.12
CA VAL A 84 25.11 3.31 -11.83
C VAL A 84 25.88 3.93 -10.66
N PRO A 85 26.37 5.18 -10.78
CA PRO A 85 27.02 5.86 -9.67
C PRO A 85 26.11 5.95 -8.43
N ARG A 86 26.67 5.72 -7.24
CA ARG A 86 25.92 5.64 -5.97
C ARG A 86 25.21 6.95 -5.62
N GLU A 87 25.79 8.07 -6.04
CA GLU A 87 25.30 9.42 -5.89
C GLU A 87 24.05 9.71 -6.72
N ASP A 88 23.85 8.97 -7.82
CA ASP A 88 22.78 9.25 -8.79
C ASP A 88 21.44 8.63 -8.39
N PHE A 89 21.40 7.75 -7.40
CA PHE A 89 20.17 7.13 -6.92
C PHE A 89 19.97 7.21 -5.40
N ILE A 90 18.71 7.11 -5.02
CA ILE A 90 18.21 7.03 -3.66
C ILE A 90 17.60 5.65 -3.47
N PHE A 91 18.12 4.89 -2.50
CA PHE A 91 17.62 3.58 -2.13
C PHE A 91 16.93 3.66 -0.77
N ILE A 92 15.65 3.33 -0.75
CA ILE A 92 14.80 3.27 0.44
C ILE A 92 14.47 1.80 0.72
N SER A 93 14.74 1.38 1.96
CA SER A 93 14.43 0.04 2.45
C SER A 93 13.43 0.13 3.61
N HIS A 94 12.78 -0.98 3.93
CA HIS A 94 11.66 -1.05 4.85
C HIS A 94 11.87 -2.11 5.95
N GLY A 95 11.24 -1.90 7.10
CA GLY A 95 11.15 -2.88 8.17
C GLY A 95 10.02 -2.57 9.15
N GLY A 96 9.88 -3.36 10.22
CA GLY A 96 8.81 -3.15 11.21
C GLY A 96 7.56 -4.03 11.02
N ARG A 97 7.61 -5.04 10.15
CA ARG A 97 6.61 -6.12 10.06
C ARG A 97 7.22 -7.45 10.50
N ILE A 98 6.43 -8.31 11.15
CA ILE A 98 6.84 -9.68 11.47
C ILE A 98 6.61 -10.54 10.22
N GLU A 99 7.66 -11.18 9.72
CA GLU A 99 7.57 -11.99 8.51
C GLU A 99 7.10 -13.43 8.79
N ASP A 100 6.51 -14.11 7.80
CA ASP A 100 6.15 -15.53 7.94
C ASP A 100 7.39 -16.44 7.99
N SER A 101 8.53 -15.99 7.45
CA SER A 101 9.86 -16.56 7.69
C SER A 101 10.23 -16.51 9.17
N ASP A 102 9.99 -15.36 9.82
CA ASP A 102 10.22 -15.21 11.25
C ASP A 102 9.35 -16.19 12.02
N LYS A 103 8.06 -16.31 11.68
CA LYS A 103 7.11 -17.23 12.34
C LYS A 103 7.50 -18.72 12.24
N ARG A 104 8.09 -19.15 11.12
CA ARG A 104 8.42 -20.56 10.85
C ARG A 104 9.57 -21.10 11.70
N ASN A 105 10.45 -20.26 12.20
CA ASN A 105 11.58 -20.68 13.05
C ASN A 105 11.17 -21.01 14.51
N HIS A 106 9.89 -20.83 14.87
CA HIS A 106 9.42 -20.93 16.27
C HIS A 106 8.53 -22.12 16.60
N HIS A 107 8.35 -23.10 15.71
CA HIS A 107 7.62 -24.34 16.06
C HIS A 107 8.46 -25.35 16.85
N LEU A 108 9.46 -24.89 17.60
CA LEU A 108 10.22 -25.71 18.55
C LEU A 108 9.57 -25.57 19.95
N PRO A 109 9.16 -26.68 20.61
CA PRO A 109 8.51 -26.61 21.91
C PRO A 109 9.52 -26.21 23.00
N GLY A 110 9.20 -25.19 23.81
CA GLY A 110 9.96 -24.88 25.02
C GLY A 110 10.08 -23.41 25.46
N HIS A 111 9.49 -22.45 24.75
CA HIS A 111 9.65 -21.03 25.10
C HIS A 111 8.45 -20.47 25.88
N GLU A 112 8.65 -20.22 27.18
CA GLU A 112 7.72 -19.56 28.08
C GLU A 112 7.88 -18.02 28.03
N GLU A 113 6.75 -17.32 28.24
CA GLU A 113 6.37 -15.91 28.54
C GLU A 113 7.40 -14.75 28.59
N SER A 114 8.71 -14.96 28.52
CA SER A 114 9.73 -13.92 28.31
C SER A 114 9.76 -13.35 26.88
N GLU A 115 8.98 -13.94 25.97
CA GLU A 115 9.01 -13.69 24.52
C GLU A 115 8.29 -12.42 24.03
N PHE A 116 7.58 -11.67 24.87
CA PHE A 116 6.88 -10.45 24.42
C PHE A 116 7.85 -9.39 23.82
N ASN A 117 9.12 -9.41 24.25
CA ASN A 117 10.17 -8.53 23.72
C ASN A 117 10.81 -9.04 22.42
N GLU A 118 10.85 -10.35 22.19
CA GLU A 118 11.53 -10.91 21.00
C GLU A 118 10.67 -10.86 19.75
N TRP A 119 9.34 -10.77 19.88
CA TRP A 119 8.39 -10.66 18.76
C TRP A 119 7.95 -9.24 18.43
N ASN A 120 8.38 -8.25 19.21
CA ASN A 120 8.14 -6.86 18.86
C ASN A 120 8.89 -6.53 17.55
N PRO A 121 8.20 -6.22 16.43
CA PRO A 121 8.86 -5.89 15.18
C PRO A 121 9.72 -4.63 15.27
N PHE A 122 9.49 -3.79 16.29
CA PHE A 122 10.25 -2.58 16.57
C PHE A 122 11.37 -2.81 17.61
N HIS A 123 11.64 -4.05 18.01
CA HIS A 123 12.72 -4.33 18.95
C HIS A 123 14.07 -3.90 18.35
N PRO A 124 14.94 -3.17 19.09
CA PRO A 124 16.22 -2.66 18.59
C PRO A 124 17.06 -3.67 17.81
N LYS A 125 17.24 -4.89 18.36
CA LYS A 125 17.99 -5.96 17.70
C LYS A 125 17.43 -6.36 16.34
N ARG A 126 16.09 -6.38 16.19
CA ARG A 126 15.44 -6.73 14.91
C ARG A 126 15.64 -5.63 13.88
N ILE A 127 15.49 -4.37 14.28
CA ILE A 127 15.73 -3.22 13.40
C ILE A 127 17.18 -3.21 12.90
N VAL A 128 18.15 -3.40 13.80
CA VAL A 128 19.57 -3.50 13.41
C VAL A 128 19.80 -4.69 12.47
N SER A 129 19.26 -5.86 12.81
CA SER A 129 19.39 -7.05 11.97
C SER A 129 18.78 -6.85 10.58
N ARG A 130 17.61 -6.21 10.48
CA ARG A 130 16.94 -5.91 9.21
C ARG A 130 17.75 -4.95 8.35
N ILE A 131 18.31 -3.89 8.94
CA ILE A 131 19.20 -2.96 8.23
C ILE A 131 20.43 -3.70 7.72
N GLN A 132 21.06 -4.55 8.54
CA GLN A 132 22.21 -5.35 8.14
C GLN A 132 21.89 -6.34 7.02
N GLN A 133 20.73 -7.01 7.08
CA GLN A 133 20.25 -7.89 6.02
C GLN A 133 20.04 -7.13 4.72
N SER A 134 19.47 -5.93 4.79
CA SER A 134 19.22 -5.08 3.63
C SER A 134 20.53 -4.59 3.00
N LEU A 135 21.51 -4.18 3.81
CA LEU A 135 22.87 -3.85 3.34
C LEU A 135 23.56 -5.05 2.70
N TYR A 136 23.48 -6.23 3.33
CA TYR A 136 24.04 -7.46 2.78
C TYR A 136 23.39 -7.85 1.45
N ALA A 137 22.06 -7.82 1.39
CA ALA A 137 21.28 -8.18 0.22
C ALA A 137 21.57 -7.25 -0.97
N THR A 138 21.81 -5.97 -0.69
CA THR A 138 22.08 -4.96 -1.73
C THR A 138 23.56 -4.80 -2.06
N GLY A 139 24.47 -5.23 -1.19
CA GLY A 139 25.90 -4.94 -1.32
C GLY A 139 26.24 -3.45 -1.24
N LEU A 140 25.34 -2.61 -0.70
CA LEU A 140 25.56 -1.18 -0.51
C LEU A 140 26.26 -0.91 0.82
N ASP A 141 27.12 0.10 0.85
CA ASP A 141 27.74 0.58 2.09
C ASP A 141 26.73 1.24 3.04
N HIS A 142 25.66 1.81 2.48
CA HIS A 142 24.59 2.46 3.22
C HIS A 142 23.26 2.46 2.47
N ILE A 143 22.16 2.53 3.23
CA ILE A 143 20.80 2.79 2.74
C ILE A 143 20.52 4.30 2.86
N ASP A 144 19.94 4.95 1.84
CA ASP A 144 19.69 6.40 1.91
C ASP A 144 18.57 6.71 2.92
N SER A 145 17.53 5.90 2.97
CA SER A 145 16.51 5.97 4.02
C SER A 145 15.97 4.61 4.42
N PHE A 146 15.75 4.39 5.72
CA PHE A 146 15.06 3.20 6.22
C PHE A 146 13.70 3.58 6.79
N ILE A 147 12.62 3.04 6.23
CA ILE A 147 11.25 3.34 6.64
C ILE A 147 10.74 2.24 7.58
N VAL A 148 10.17 2.66 8.71
CA VAL A 148 9.48 1.76 9.62
C VAL A 148 8.00 1.70 9.23
N ASP A 149 7.56 0.54 8.77
CA ASP A 149 6.20 0.27 8.36
C ASP A 149 5.27 0.12 9.56
N ASN A 150 4.11 0.76 9.46
CA ASN A 150 2.94 0.56 10.31
C ASN A 150 3.28 0.42 11.80
N LEU A 151 3.57 1.54 12.47
CA LEU A 151 3.86 1.63 13.92
C LEU A 151 2.68 1.25 14.83
N HIS A 152 1.82 0.32 14.41
CA HIS A 152 0.70 -0.17 15.17
C HIS A 152 1.15 -1.28 16.13
N LEU A 153 1.03 -0.99 17.44
CA LEU A 153 1.28 -1.93 18.53
C LEU A 153 -0.04 -2.25 19.25
N PRO A 154 -0.87 -3.16 18.71
CA PRO A 154 -2.11 -3.53 19.37
C PRO A 154 -1.82 -4.17 20.74
N ASN A 155 -2.69 -3.90 21.72
CA ASN A 155 -2.64 -4.52 23.05
C ASN A 155 -1.41 -4.16 23.93
N VAL A 156 -0.62 -3.16 23.55
CA VAL A 156 0.48 -2.63 24.40
C VAL A 156 -0.02 -1.44 25.22
N ARG A 157 0.26 -1.43 26.54
CA ARG A 157 -0.05 -0.29 27.43
C ARG A 157 0.65 0.98 26.94
N SER A 158 -0.01 2.13 27.06
CA SER A 158 0.50 3.40 26.51
C SER A 158 1.91 3.77 26.97
N SER A 159 2.27 3.51 28.24
CA SER A 159 3.63 3.80 28.74
C SER A 159 4.71 2.92 28.11
N GLN A 160 4.44 1.61 27.98
CA GLN A 160 5.33 0.66 27.32
C GLN A 160 5.45 0.97 25.82
N ARG A 161 4.35 1.37 25.18
CA ARG A 161 4.35 1.80 23.78
C ARG A 161 5.29 2.99 23.58
N THR A 162 5.19 4.02 24.41
CA THR A 162 6.09 5.19 24.34
C THR A 162 7.55 4.80 24.50
N GLU A 163 7.87 3.92 25.47
CA GLU A 163 9.23 3.43 25.67
C GLU A 163 9.76 2.64 24.46
N MET A 164 8.95 1.75 23.89
CA MET A 164 9.32 0.97 22.70
C MET A 164 9.57 1.88 21.49
N ILE A 165 8.73 2.90 21.30
CA ILE A 165 8.91 3.90 20.24
C ILE A 165 10.19 4.71 20.49
N GLN A 166 10.47 5.14 21.72
CA GLN A 166 11.71 5.83 22.08
C GLN A 166 12.95 4.98 21.76
N GLN A 167 12.93 3.70 22.14
CA GLN A 167 14.02 2.77 21.85
C GLN A 167 14.21 2.56 20.34
N LEU A 168 13.11 2.44 19.58
CA LEU A 168 13.15 2.36 18.12
C LEU A 168 13.86 3.57 17.51
N PHE A 169 13.40 4.79 17.82
CA PHE A 169 13.98 6.01 17.24
C PHE A 169 15.42 6.23 17.69
N THR A 170 15.74 5.93 18.95
CA THR A 170 17.14 5.97 19.44
C THR A 170 18.02 5.01 18.64
N THR A 171 17.54 3.79 18.40
CA THR A 171 18.27 2.79 17.60
C THR A 171 18.47 3.27 16.16
N LEU A 172 17.45 3.88 15.54
CA LEU A 172 17.57 4.42 14.19
C LEU A 172 18.61 5.56 14.11
N GLU A 173 18.62 6.47 15.08
CA GLU A 173 19.63 7.52 15.18
C GLU A 173 21.04 6.95 15.36
N GLU A 174 21.22 5.90 16.15
CA GLU A 174 22.51 5.21 16.24
C GLU A 174 22.94 4.62 14.89
N GLN A 175 22.01 4.05 14.11
CA GLN A 175 22.32 3.54 12.78
C GLN A 175 22.66 4.66 11.79
N VAL A 176 22.05 5.85 11.94
CA VAL A 176 22.44 7.06 11.19
C VAL A 176 23.88 7.47 11.55
N GLN A 177 24.20 7.53 12.85
CA GLN A 177 25.55 7.88 13.33
C GLN A 177 26.62 6.87 12.87
N LYS A 178 26.29 5.58 12.84
CA LYS A 178 27.15 4.51 12.31
C LYS A 178 27.30 4.57 10.78
N GLY A 179 26.44 5.32 10.09
CA GLY A 179 26.47 5.47 8.63
C GLY A 179 25.81 4.32 7.85
N ASN A 180 25.23 3.33 8.55
CA ASN A 180 24.51 2.20 7.94
C ASN A 180 23.27 2.67 7.19
N ILE A 181 22.61 3.71 7.70
CA ILE A 181 21.53 4.43 7.02
C ILE A 181 21.87 5.92 7.03
N LYS A 182 21.40 6.72 6.06
CA LYS A 182 21.63 8.18 6.04
C LYS A 182 20.45 8.97 6.64
N SER A 183 19.27 8.38 6.63
CA SER A 183 18.05 8.91 7.22
C SER A 183 17.09 7.76 7.55
N TYR A 184 15.97 8.07 8.19
CA TYR A 184 14.87 7.14 8.37
C TYR A 184 13.51 7.83 8.20
N GLY A 185 12.48 7.02 8.07
CA GLY A 185 11.10 7.47 7.92
C GLY A 185 10.10 6.54 8.60
N VAL A 186 8.83 6.91 8.49
CA VAL A 186 7.72 6.13 9.02
C VAL A 186 6.58 6.06 8.01
N THR A 187 5.89 4.93 8.00
CA THR A 187 4.64 4.77 7.24
C THR A 187 3.45 5.01 8.15
N LEU A 188 2.57 5.95 7.80
CA LEU A 188 1.29 6.14 8.46
C LEU A 188 0.23 5.32 7.74
N ASP A 189 -0.42 4.42 8.48
CA ASP A 189 -1.63 3.75 8.01
C ASP A 189 -2.86 4.53 8.50
N PRO A 190 -3.62 5.17 7.60
CA PRO A 190 -4.86 5.88 7.95
C PRO A 190 -5.98 4.97 8.50
N LEU A 191 -5.93 3.65 8.26
CA LEU A 191 -6.91 2.68 8.78
C LEU A 191 -6.47 2.00 10.08
N GLY A 192 -5.21 2.17 10.49
CA GLY A 192 -4.77 1.72 11.80
C GLY A 192 -5.44 2.53 12.90
N PRO A 193 -5.87 1.94 14.03
CA PRO A 193 -6.44 2.70 15.13
C PRO A 193 -5.38 3.69 15.63
N MET A 194 -5.63 4.95 15.28
CA MET A 194 -4.68 6.03 15.34
C MET A 194 -4.43 6.44 16.80
N GLU A 195 -3.42 5.88 17.44
CA GLU A 195 -2.78 6.45 18.63
C GLU A 195 -1.26 6.17 18.67
N LEU A 196 -0.57 6.34 17.55
CA LEU A 196 0.66 7.14 17.64
C LEU A 196 0.23 8.55 17.32
N LYS A 197 0.07 9.38 18.36
CA LYS A 197 -0.15 10.80 18.12
C LYS A 197 1.15 11.30 17.52
N LEU A 198 1.08 12.16 16.50
CA LEU A 198 2.26 12.80 15.92
C LEU A 198 3.22 13.36 16.99
N HIS A 199 2.62 13.87 18.06
CA HIS A 199 3.27 14.32 19.27
C HIS A 199 4.17 13.27 19.94
N ASP A 200 3.86 11.99 19.84
CA ASP A 200 4.69 10.90 20.34
C ASP A 200 5.96 10.75 19.48
N VAL A 201 5.87 10.93 18.16
CA VAL A 201 7.06 11.00 17.27
C VAL A 201 7.86 12.28 17.54
N GLU A 202 7.20 13.43 17.67
CA GLU A 202 7.83 14.73 17.99
C GLU A 202 8.61 14.68 19.31
N LYS A 203 8.07 14.00 20.31
CA LYS A 203 8.67 13.89 21.65
C LYS A 203 9.90 13.01 21.71
N VAL A 204 10.10 12.12 20.74
CA VAL A 204 11.06 11.02 20.85
C VAL A 204 12.08 11.06 19.73
N SER A 205 11.75 11.61 18.56
CA SER A 205 12.73 11.91 17.52
C SER A 205 13.43 13.23 17.86
N HIS A 206 14.44 13.17 18.73
CA HIS A 206 15.31 14.31 19.01
C HIS A 206 16.45 14.48 17.99
N GLY A 207 16.64 13.50 17.12
CA GLY A 207 17.70 13.52 16.12
C GLY A 207 17.25 14.05 14.77
N LYS A 208 18.25 14.27 13.90
CA LYS A 208 18.07 14.88 12.57
C LYS A 208 17.79 13.84 11.48
N GLY A 209 17.73 12.56 11.83
CA GLY A 209 17.62 11.46 10.87
C GLY A 209 16.21 11.26 10.31
N LEU A 210 15.16 11.69 11.03
CA LEU A 210 13.77 11.57 10.57
C LEU A 210 13.52 12.51 9.37
N ALA A 211 13.36 11.93 8.19
CA ALA A 211 13.32 12.70 6.94
C ALA A 211 12.18 12.30 5.99
N VAL A 212 11.56 11.12 6.16
CA VAL A 212 10.54 10.62 5.23
C VAL A 212 9.25 10.28 5.97
N LEU A 213 8.12 10.75 5.42
CA LEU A 213 6.78 10.38 5.81
C LEU A 213 6.12 9.68 4.63
N GLN A 214 5.86 8.39 4.76
CA GLN A 214 5.15 7.63 3.75
C GLN A 214 3.70 7.40 4.20
N HIS A 215 2.74 7.53 3.29
CA HIS A 215 1.34 7.22 3.60
C HIS A 215 0.55 6.88 2.33
N PRO A 216 -0.50 6.04 2.41
CA PRO A 216 -1.44 5.85 1.33
C PRO A 216 -2.05 7.18 0.89
N ALA A 217 -2.04 7.44 -0.40
CA ALA A 217 -2.48 8.70 -0.98
C ALA A 217 -2.92 8.50 -2.42
N ASN A 218 -4.24 8.45 -2.63
CA ASN A 218 -4.86 8.32 -3.95
C ASN A 218 -6.00 9.33 -4.09
N LEU A 219 -6.60 9.37 -5.29
CA LEU A 219 -7.68 10.33 -5.61
C LEU A 219 -8.89 10.24 -4.68
N LEU A 220 -9.15 9.07 -4.10
CA LEU A 220 -10.31 8.82 -3.22
C LEU A 220 -10.04 9.26 -1.78
N ARG A 221 -8.79 9.54 -1.42
CA ARG A 221 -8.34 9.80 -0.05
C ARG A 221 -7.66 11.16 0.12
N LEU A 222 -7.85 12.08 -0.83
CA LEU A 222 -7.21 13.40 -0.81
C LEU A 222 -7.56 14.22 0.45
N GLU A 223 -8.78 14.10 0.98
CA GLU A 223 -9.17 14.78 2.23
C GLU A 223 -8.42 14.25 3.46
N GLU A 224 -8.09 12.95 3.47
CA GLU A 224 -7.28 12.37 4.54
C GLU A 224 -5.85 12.96 4.51
N LEU A 225 -5.33 13.27 3.31
CA LEU A 225 -4.01 13.88 3.13
C LEU A 225 -3.91 15.27 3.75
N ALA A 226 -4.99 16.05 3.70
CA ALA A 226 -5.03 17.37 4.33
C ALA A 226 -4.80 17.30 5.85
N ARG A 227 -5.13 16.16 6.50
CA ARG A 227 -4.86 15.95 7.93
C ARG A 227 -3.37 15.75 8.22
N TYR A 228 -2.61 15.32 7.22
CA TYR A 228 -1.17 15.06 7.34
C TYR A 228 -0.29 16.22 6.86
N ASP A 229 -0.84 17.21 6.15
CA ASP A 229 -0.06 18.35 5.62
C ASP A 229 0.60 19.23 6.72
N GLU A 230 0.07 19.21 7.94
CA GLU A 230 0.68 19.92 9.07
C GLU A 230 1.96 19.25 9.60
N ILE A 231 2.14 17.94 9.36
CA ILE A 231 3.25 17.15 9.90
C ILE A 231 4.60 17.68 9.41
N PRO A 232 4.85 17.79 8.09
CA PRO A 232 6.20 18.04 7.59
C PRO A 232 6.63 19.49 7.79
N LYS A 233 5.67 20.40 7.99
CA LYS A 233 5.92 21.80 8.40
C LYS A 233 6.57 21.87 9.78
N LYS A 234 6.26 20.94 10.69
CA LYS A 234 6.84 20.90 12.04
C LYS A 234 8.22 20.24 12.07
N PHE A 235 8.47 19.26 11.22
CA PHE A 235 9.73 18.50 11.15
C PHE A 235 10.70 19.02 10.07
N GLY A 236 10.71 20.33 9.80
CA GLY A 236 11.74 20.95 8.97
C GLY A 236 11.73 20.53 7.49
N GLY A 237 10.57 20.15 6.95
CA GLY A 237 10.42 19.89 5.51
C GLY A 237 10.67 18.46 5.06
N MET A 238 10.34 17.47 5.89
CA MET A 238 10.32 16.04 5.54
C MET A 238 9.75 15.78 4.13
N LEU A 239 10.27 14.75 3.47
CA LEU A 239 9.75 14.24 2.21
C LEU A 239 8.43 13.52 2.46
N ARG A 240 7.36 13.96 1.78
CA ARG A 240 6.04 13.31 1.78
C ARG A 240 5.93 12.37 0.60
N MET A 241 5.87 11.07 0.88
CA MET A 241 5.82 10.03 -0.14
C MET A 241 4.46 9.34 -0.14
N ALA A 242 3.74 9.48 -1.25
CA ALA A 242 2.45 8.82 -1.47
C ALA A 242 2.67 7.35 -1.85
N THR A 243 1.98 6.42 -1.21
CA THR A 243 1.85 5.03 -1.68
C THR A 243 0.47 4.77 -2.25
N ASP A 244 0.40 3.72 -3.08
CA ASP A 244 -0.83 3.23 -3.70
C ASP A 244 -1.61 4.33 -4.46
N PRO A 245 -0.92 5.18 -5.27
CA PRO A 245 -1.49 6.39 -5.86
C PRO A 245 -2.62 6.15 -6.85
N LEU A 246 -2.69 4.93 -7.37
CA LEU A 246 -3.69 4.50 -8.34
C LEU A 246 -4.71 3.52 -7.74
N GLU A 247 -4.70 3.31 -6.42
CA GLU A 247 -5.71 2.51 -5.76
C GLU A 247 -7.10 3.16 -5.94
N GLY A 248 -8.09 2.34 -6.30
CA GLY A 248 -9.43 2.79 -6.65
C GLY A 248 -9.59 3.34 -8.08
N VAL A 249 -8.49 3.44 -8.84
CA VAL A 249 -8.50 3.69 -10.29
C VAL A 249 -8.28 2.37 -11.02
N ASP A 250 -9.15 2.06 -11.99
CA ASP A 250 -8.99 0.87 -12.83
C ASP A 250 -7.84 1.09 -13.84
N VAL A 251 -6.60 0.95 -13.35
CA VAL A 251 -5.38 1.10 -14.15
C VAL A 251 -5.34 0.07 -15.28
N ARG A 252 -5.84 -1.13 -15.00
CA ARG A 252 -5.95 -2.25 -15.92
C ARG A 252 -7.02 -3.15 -15.33
N GLY A 253 -8.19 -3.19 -15.97
CA GLY A 253 -9.24 -4.14 -15.61
C GLY A 253 -8.58 -5.47 -15.37
N ILE A 254 -8.63 -5.96 -14.12
CA ILE A 254 -7.86 -7.12 -13.67
C ILE A 254 -8.09 -8.32 -14.62
N HIS A 255 -9.19 -8.28 -15.39
CA HIS A 255 -9.34 -8.96 -16.67
C HIS A 255 -9.85 -8.04 -17.80
N HIS A 256 -8.94 -7.50 -18.62
CA HIS A 256 -9.29 -6.79 -19.86
C HIS A 256 -10.15 -7.65 -20.84
N GLU A 257 -10.14 -8.97 -20.68
CA GLU A 257 -10.96 -9.94 -21.40
C GLU A 257 -12.45 -9.96 -20.95
N LEU A 258 -12.74 -9.54 -19.70
CA LEU A 258 -14.11 -9.52 -19.17
C LEU A 258 -14.92 -8.32 -19.69
N ARG A 259 -14.25 -7.29 -20.22
CA ARG A 259 -14.88 -6.14 -20.92
C ARG A 259 -15.81 -6.52 -22.07
N SER A 260 -15.64 -7.70 -22.66
CA SER A 260 -16.44 -8.20 -23.78
C SER A 260 -17.57 -9.17 -23.39
N LYS A 261 -17.67 -9.56 -22.11
CA LYS A 261 -18.58 -10.63 -21.65
C LYS A 261 -19.64 -10.20 -20.63
N TYR A 262 -19.73 -8.91 -20.31
CA TYR A 262 -20.68 -8.45 -19.30
C TYR A 262 -22.14 -8.66 -19.76
N VAL A 263 -22.73 -9.71 -19.21
CA VAL A 263 -24.17 -9.79 -18.90
C VAL A 263 -24.44 -8.66 -17.87
N SER A 264 -25.61 -8.04 -17.88
CA SER A 264 -25.85 -6.80 -17.12
C SER A 264 -25.42 -6.90 -15.63
N ARG A 265 -25.07 -5.77 -14.97
CA ARG A 265 -24.71 -5.75 -13.53
C ARG A 265 -25.70 -6.55 -12.68
N LYS A 266 -26.99 -6.45 -13.03
CA LYS A 266 -28.08 -7.19 -12.39
C LYS A 266 -27.89 -8.70 -12.50
N ASP A 267 -27.59 -9.20 -13.70
CA ASP A 267 -27.37 -10.63 -13.93
C ASP A 267 -26.13 -11.15 -13.19
N CYS A 268 -25.06 -10.35 -13.10
CA CYS A 268 -23.88 -10.69 -12.30
C CYS A 268 -24.19 -10.76 -10.80
N ILE A 269 -24.97 -9.80 -10.27
CA ILE A 269 -25.38 -9.79 -8.85
C ILE A 269 -26.32 -10.98 -8.55
N ASP A 270 -27.29 -11.25 -9.42
CA ASP A 270 -28.24 -12.36 -9.25
C ASP A 270 -27.50 -13.72 -9.28
N GLN A 271 -26.54 -13.88 -10.20
CA GLN A 271 -25.67 -15.07 -10.23
C GLN A 271 -24.78 -15.17 -8.99
N LEU A 272 -24.18 -14.05 -8.56
CA LEU A 272 -23.34 -14.00 -7.37
C LEU A 272 -24.14 -14.43 -6.13
N GLN A 273 -25.35 -13.91 -5.94
CA GLN A 273 -26.22 -14.29 -4.82
C GLN A 273 -26.55 -15.78 -4.84
N LYS A 274 -26.86 -16.35 -6.02
CA LYS A 274 -27.13 -17.79 -6.15
C LYS A 274 -25.93 -18.64 -5.76
N VAL A 275 -24.74 -18.30 -6.27
CA VAL A 275 -23.50 -19.05 -5.99
C VAL A 275 -23.05 -18.86 -4.54
N LEU A 276 -23.20 -17.65 -3.99
CA LEU A 276 -22.91 -17.34 -2.60
C LEU A 276 -23.80 -18.16 -1.65
N ASN A 277 -25.10 -18.21 -1.89
CA ASN A 277 -26.03 -19.02 -1.09
C ASN A 277 -25.71 -20.52 -1.19
N ASN A 278 -25.35 -21.00 -2.38
CA ASN A 278 -24.91 -22.39 -2.56
C ASN A 278 -23.61 -22.69 -1.79
N CYS A 279 -22.67 -21.75 -1.78
CA CYS A 279 -21.43 -21.85 -1.01
C CYS A 279 -21.73 -21.93 0.49
N ILE A 280 -22.55 -21.01 1.02
CA ILE A 280 -22.96 -20.98 2.43
C ILE A 280 -23.67 -22.29 2.82
N HIS A 281 -24.53 -22.80 1.95
CA HIS A 281 -25.21 -24.08 2.18
C HIS A 281 -24.22 -25.24 2.29
N LEU A 282 -23.26 -25.35 1.36
CA LEU A 282 -22.19 -26.36 1.47
C LEU A 282 -21.38 -26.22 2.76
N GLU A 283 -21.11 -25.00 3.22
CA GLU A 283 -20.41 -24.73 4.48
C GLU A 283 -21.18 -25.23 5.70
N GLU A 284 -22.52 -25.17 5.66
CA GLU A 284 -23.40 -25.69 6.71
C GLU A 284 -23.47 -27.23 6.72
N GLU A 285 -23.33 -27.86 5.56
CA GLU A 285 -23.27 -29.32 5.42
C GLU A 285 -21.91 -29.92 5.83
N TYR A 286 -20.92 -29.09 6.15
CA TYR A 286 -19.60 -29.58 6.56
C TYR A 286 -19.63 -30.23 7.96
N GLU A 287 -19.66 -31.56 7.97
CA GLU A 287 -19.66 -32.35 9.21
C GLU A 287 -18.32 -32.37 9.98
N GLY A 288 -17.24 -31.86 9.38
CA GLY A 288 -15.90 -31.91 9.98
C GLY A 288 -15.60 -30.78 10.97
N ALA A 289 -16.59 -29.96 11.34
CA ALA A 289 -16.43 -28.83 12.25
C ALA A 289 -15.89 -29.23 13.65
N ASN A 290 -16.19 -30.46 14.07
CA ASN A 290 -15.77 -31.03 15.36
C ASN A 290 -14.55 -31.96 15.24
N ASP A 291 -13.96 -32.09 14.04
CA ASP A 291 -12.77 -32.93 13.83
C ASP A 291 -11.53 -32.17 14.32
N LEU A 292 -10.91 -32.66 15.39
CA LEU A 292 -9.71 -32.06 15.98
C LEU A 292 -8.54 -31.97 15.00
N ASN A 293 -8.51 -32.84 13.98
CA ASN A 293 -7.47 -32.86 12.95
C ASN A 293 -7.92 -32.24 11.62
N GLY A 294 -9.16 -31.76 11.54
CA GLY A 294 -9.71 -31.09 10.37
C GLY A 294 -9.26 -29.62 10.25
N PRO A 295 -9.44 -28.99 9.08
CA PRO A 295 -9.30 -27.54 8.96
C PRO A 295 -10.30 -26.83 9.89
N LYS A 296 -9.87 -25.70 10.46
CA LYS A 296 -10.77 -24.87 11.27
C LYS A 296 -11.88 -24.31 10.39
N LEU A 297 -13.08 -24.10 10.93
CA LEU A 297 -14.21 -23.49 10.21
C LEU A 297 -13.83 -22.18 9.52
N THR A 298 -12.96 -21.38 10.13
CA THR A 298 -12.46 -20.12 9.57
C THR A 298 -11.66 -20.28 8.27
N GLN A 299 -11.21 -21.49 7.92
CA GLN A 299 -10.48 -21.79 6.69
C GLN A 299 -11.38 -22.25 5.54
N ILE A 300 -12.65 -22.54 5.85
CA ILE A 300 -13.63 -23.17 4.94
C ILE A 300 -15.03 -22.55 5.08
N SER A 301 -15.13 -21.29 5.53
CA SER A 301 -16.38 -20.53 5.64
C SER A 301 -16.35 -19.25 4.79
N TRP A 302 -15.71 -19.30 3.62
CA TRP A 302 -15.46 -18.11 2.80
C TRP A 302 -16.72 -17.51 2.19
N GLY A 303 -17.76 -18.29 1.92
CA GLY A 303 -19.09 -17.78 1.55
C GLY A 303 -19.67 -16.89 2.65
N LYS A 304 -19.71 -17.38 3.89
CA LYS A 304 -20.16 -16.56 5.05
C LYS A 304 -19.30 -15.32 5.26
N VAL A 305 -17.97 -15.44 5.15
CA VAL A 305 -17.04 -14.31 5.30
C VAL A 305 -17.28 -13.27 4.21
N ILE A 306 -17.38 -13.67 2.94
CA ILE A 306 -17.64 -12.75 1.83
C ILE A 306 -19.00 -12.07 2.01
N ALA A 307 -20.05 -12.82 2.36
CA ALA A 307 -21.38 -12.25 2.59
C ALA A 307 -21.38 -11.18 3.69
N SER A 308 -20.63 -11.42 4.78
CA SER A 308 -20.54 -10.52 5.92
C SER A 308 -19.72 -9.26 5.65
N ASN A 309 -18.90 -9.26 4.59
CA ASN A 309 -18.00 -8.17 4.22
C ASN A 309 -18.28 -7.67 2.79
N ALA A 310 -19.47 -7.93 2.24
CA ALA A 310 -19.80 -7.65 0.85
C ALA A 310 -19.63 -6.16 0.51
N ASP A 311 -20.08 -5.26 1.38
CA ASP A 311 -20.00 -3.82 1.15
C ASP A 311 -18.55 -3.33 1.07
N GLU A 312 -17.65 -3.87 1.91
CA GLU A 312 -16.25 -3.50 1.89
C GLU A 312 -15.48 -4.14 0.73
N LEU A 313 -15.75 -5.41 0.43
CA LEU A 313 -15.02 -6.17 -0.58
C LEU A 313 -15.46 -5.80 -1.99
N PHE A 314 -16.73 -5.49 -2.23
CA PHE A 314 -17.27 -5.31 -3.58
C PHE A 314 -17.05 -3.90 -4.17
N ASN A 315 -16.71 -2.93 -3.31
CA ASN A 315 -16.52 -1.53 -3.70
C ASN A 315 -15.05 -1.12 -3.87
N ASP A 316 -14.11 -2.02 -3.54
CA ASP A 316 -12.68 -1.76 -3.60
C ASP A 316 -11.92 -2.96 -4.18
N ALA A 317 -11.50 -2.83 -5.44
CA ALA A 317 -10.70 -3.85 -6.13
C ALA A 317 -9.35 -4.13 -5.47
N GLY A 318 -8.72 -3.12 -4.86
CA GLY A 318 -7.47 -3.29 -4.13
C GLY A 318 -7.67 -4.17 -2.90
N LYS A 319 -8.70 -3.87 -2.10
CA LYS A 319 -9.07 -4.69 -0.93
C LYS A 319 -9.44 -6.11 -1.31
N TRP A 320 -10.32 -6.31 -2.31
CA TRP A 320 -10.69 -7.65 -2.77
C TRP A 320 -9.46 -8.46 -3.19
N LYS A 321 -8.59 -7.86 -4.01
CA LYS A 321 -7.37 -8.52 -4.49
C LYS A 321 -6.45 -8.91 -3.34
N ARG A 322 -6.15 -7.99 -2.40
CA ARG A 322 -5.30 -8.26 -1.23
C ARG A 322 -5.91 -9.35 -0.35
N ALA A 323 -7.21 -9.31 -0.09
CA ALA A 323 -7.90 -10.34 0.69
C ALA A 323 -7.84 -11.70 -0.02
N TYR A 324 -8.14 -11.72 -1.33
CA TYR A 324 -8.16 -12.92 -2.14
C TYR A 324 -6.79 -13.60 -2.22
N GLU A 325 -5.77 -12.86 -2.66
CA GLU A 325 -4.41 -13.37 -2.87
C GLU A 325 -3.67 -13.62 -1.54
N GLY A 326 -3.83 -12.73 -0.55
CA GLY A 326 -3.08 -12.76 0.71
C GLY A 326 -3.68 -13.65 1.80
N HIS A 327 -4.99 -13.91 1.77
CA HIS A 327 -5.67 -14.60 2.87
C HIS A 327 -6.57 -15.74 2.41
N ILE A 328 -7.50 -15.47 1.47
CA ILE A 328 -8.54 -16.43 1.07
C ILE A 328 -7.89 -17.62 0.37
N LEU A 329 -7.15 -17.37 -0.71
CA LEU A 329 -6.61 -18.41 -1.57
C LEU A 329 -5.58 -19.30 -0.86
N PRO A 330 -4.60 -18.77 -0.10
CA PRO A 330 -3.66 -19.61 0.66
C PRO A 330 -4.37 -20.47 1.71
N SER A 331 -5.26 -19.87 2.51
CA SER A 331 -5.98 -20.57 3.59
C SER A 331 -6.90 -21.68 3.05
N LEU A 332 -7.63 -21.39 1.97
CA LEU A 332 -8.48 -22.38 1.31
C LEU A 332 -7.66 -23.51 0.69
N THR A 333 -6.55 -23.18 0.02
CA THR A 333 -5.67 -24.18 -0.61
C THR A 333 -5.14 -25.16 0.43
N ASP A 334 -4.61 -24.64 1.54
CA ASP A 334 -4.12 -25.45 2.65
C ASP A 334 -5.23 -26.34 3.25
N ALA A 335 -6.44 -25.80 3.44
CA ALA A 335 -7.58 -26.55 3.96
C ALA A 335 -8.00 -27.69 3.02
N LEU A 336 -8.10 -27.41 1.71
CA LEU A 336 -8.45 -28.41 0.70
C LEU A 336 -7.39 -29.50 0.57
N ILE A 337 -6.10 -29.16 0.68
CA ILE A 337 -5.00 -30.14 0.69
C ILE A 337 -5.12 -31.09 1.90
N LYS A 338 -5.51 -30.59 3.07
CA LYS A 338 -5.73 -31.42 4.27
C LYS A 338 -6.95 -32.33 4.16
N LEU A 339 -8.01 -31.88 3.49
CA LEU A 339 -9.24 -32.65 3.30
C LEU A 339 -9.14 -33.70 2.19
N ALA A 340 -8.34 -33.44 1.15
CA ALA A 340 -8.23 -34.30 -0.03
C ALA A 340 -7.89 -35.79 0.25
N PRO A 341 -7.03 -36.13 1.22
CA PRO A 341 -6.71 -37.52 1.56
C PRO A 341 -7.82 -38.22 2.36
N ASN A 342 -8.74 -37.49 2.99
CA ASN A 342 -9.78 -38.07 3.86
C ASN A 342 -10.98 -38.54 3.01
N PRO A 343 -11.25 -39.86 2.91
CA PRO A 343 -12.33 -40.38 2.08
C PRO A 343 -13.72 -39.86 2.47
N LYS A 344 -13.92 -39.53 3.76
CA LYS A 344 -15.19 -39.00 4.28
C LYS A 344 -15.51 -37.63 3.68
N TYR A 345 -14.52 -36.75 3.57
CA TYR A 345 -14.71 -35.35 3.16
C TYR A 345 -14.35 -35.09 1.70
N LYS A 346 -13.75 -36.05 0.98
CA LYS A 346 -13.26 -35.87 -0.39
C LYS A 346 -14.30 -35.30 -1.36
N LYS A 347 -15.54 -35.83 -1.34
CA LYS A 347 -16.63 -35.36 -2.23
C LYS A 347 -17.04 -33.93 -1.88
N TRP A 348 -17.18 -33.64 -0.59
CA TRP A 348 -17.52 -32.30 -0.10
C TRP A 348 -16.43 -31.29 -0.47
N ALA A 349 -15.15 -31.62 -0.24
CA ALA A 349 -14.02 -30.75 -0.56
C ALA A 349 -13.92 -30.43 -2.06
N GLN A 350 -14.23 -31.42 -2.92
CA GLN A 350 -14.29 -31.19 -4.36
C GLN A 350 -15.45 -30.24 -4.74
N ALA A 351 -16.66 -30.49 -4.23
CA ALA A 351 -17.81 -29.62 -4.48
C ALA A 351 -17.56 -28.19 -3.97
N TYR A 352 -16.98 -28.05 -2.77
CA TYR A 352 -16.63 -26.78 -2.18
C TYR A 352 -15.57 -26.04 -3.02
N ARG A 353 -14.55 -26.74 -3.53
CA ARG A 353 -13.56 -26.16 -4.45
C ARG A 353 -14.21 -25.62 -5.72
N GLU A 354 -15.11 -26.38 -6.33
CA GLU A 354 -15.80 -25.97 -7.56
C GLU A 354 -16.67 -24.73 -7.32
N VAL A 355 -17.47 -24.73 -6.23
CA VAL A 355 -18.36 -23.62 -5.88
C VAL A 355 -17.57 -22.36 -5.49
N THR A 356 -16.53 -22.48 -4.67
CA THR A 356 -15.68 -21.33 -4.28
C THR A 356 -14.92 -20.76 -5.47
N THR A 357 -14.47 -21.59 -6.42
CA THR A 357 -13.85 -21.09 -7.66
C THR A 357 -14.83 -20.24 -8.47
N GLY A 358 -16.07 -20.71 -8.64
CA GLY A 358 -17.12 -19.94 -9.31
C GLY A 358 -17.49 -18.66 -8.54
N LEU A 359 -17.58 -18.74 -7.21
CA LEU A 359 -17.87 -17.60 -6.34
C LEU A 359 -16.82 -16.51 -6.49
N PHE A 360 -15.54 -16.84 -6.32
CA PHE A 360 -14.46 -15.86 -6.37
C PHE A 360 -14.30 -15.23 -7.75
N HIS A 361 -14.59 -15.99 -8.81
CA HIS A 361 -14.65 -15.45 -10.16
C HIS A 361 -15.76 -14.40 -10.31
N LEU A 362 -16.98 -14.68 -9.83
CA LEU A 362 -18.11 -13.74 -9.88
C LEU A 362 -17.88 -12.50 -8.99
N VAL A 363 -17.30 -12.67 -7.81
CA VAL A 363 -16.93 -11.53 -6.96
C VAL A 363 -15.94 -10.63 -7.67
N SER A 364 -14.89 -11.21 -8.27
CA SER A 364 -13.89 -10.44 -9.03
C SER A 364 -14.53 -9.66 -10.18
N GLN A 365 -15.50 -10.25 -10.90
CA GLN A 365 -16.25 -9.57 -11.94
C GLN A 365 -17.07 -8.37 -11.42
N VAL A 366 -17.79 -8.53 -10.32
CA VAL A 366 -18.62 -7.46 -9.74
C VAL A 366 -17.74 -6.31 -9.26
N VAL A 367 -16.65 -6.64 -8.57
CA VAL A 367 -15.64 -5.69 -8.08
C VAL A 367 -15.02 -4.87 -9.22
N GLU A 368 -14.62 -5.54 -10.29
CA GLU A 368 -14.08 -4.88 -11.50
C GLU A 368 -15.11 -3.96 -12.15
N TYR A 369 -16.34 -4.43 -12.29
CA TYR A 369 -17.42 -3.63 -12.88
C TYR A 369 -17.67 -2.35 -12.06
N ASN A 370 -17.77 -2.47 -10.73
CA ASN A 370 -17.96 -1.32 -9.85
C ASN A 370 -16.75 -0.36 -9.92
N SER A 371 -15.53 -0.90 -9.92
CA SER A 371 -14.30 -0.09 -10.02
C SER A 371 -14.21 0.64 -11.36
N HIS A 372 -14.68 0.02 -12.44
CA HIS A 372 -14.73 0.63 -13.77
C HIS A 372 -15.73 1.81 -13.82
N LEU A 373 -16.94 1.62 -13.29
CA LEU A 373 -17.93 2.71 -13.21
C LEU A 373 -17.38 3.89 -12.40
N LYS A 374 -16.82 3.60 -11.23
CA LYS A 374 -16.17 4.59 -10.36
C LYS A 374 -15.06 5.34 -11.09
N SER A 375 -14.21 4.62 -11.84
CA SER A 375 -13.12 5.22 -12.62
C SER A 375 -13.64 6.16 -13.72
N ARG A 376 -14.74 5.80 -14.39
CA ARG A 376 -15.37 6.69 -15.39
C ARG A 376 -15.88 7.98 -14.77
N GLU A 377 -16.56 7.88 -13.63
CA GLU A 377 -17.09 9.05 -12.91
C GLU A 377 -15.96 9.95 -12.40
N ILE A 378 -14.86 9.36 -11.90
CA ILE A 378 -13.64 10.11 -11.53
C ILE A 378 -13.05 10.80 -12.76
N ASP A 379 -12.95 10.11 -13.91
CA ASP A 379 -12.40 10.72 -15.13
C ASP A 379 -13.24 11.92 -15.58
N GLU A 380 -14.57 11.81 -15.56
CA GLU A 380 -15.50 12.91 -15.86
C GLU A 380 -15.32 14.09 -14.90
N ILE A 381 -15.07 13.83 -13.61
CA ILE A 381 -14.73 14.89 -12.65
C ILE A 381 -13.41 15.57 -13.04
N LEU A 382 -12.40 14.79 -13.39
CA LEU A 382 -11.08 15.30 -13.73
C LEU A 382 -11.02 15.99 -15.09
N GLN A 383 -11.90 15.69 -16.04
CA GLN A 383 -12.01 16.44 -17.30
C GLN A 383 -12.27 17.94 -17.08
N SER A 384 -12.90 18.31 -15.95
CA SER A 384 -13.12 19.72 -15.60
C SER A 384 -11.86 20.42 -15.04
N VAL A 385 -10.79 19.69 -14.73
CA VAL A 385 -9.54 20.25 -14.20
C VAL A 385 -8.68 20.77 -15.34
N ARG A 386 -8.29 22.04 -15.26
CA ARG A 386 -7.49 22.69 -16.29
C ARG A 386 -6.09 22.09 -16.37
N GLY A 387 -5.67 21.75 -17.59
CA GLY A 387 -4.35 21.18 -17.87
C GLY A 387 -4.41 19.71 -18.30
N PHE A 388 -5.55 19.05 -18.13
CA PHE A 388 -5.83 17.76 -18.73
C PHE A 388 -6.48 17.93 -20.11
N GLY A 389 -6.04 17.12 -21.07
CA GLY A 389 -6.74 16.95 -22.35
C GLY A 389 -7.78 15.84 -22.26
N GLU A 390 -8.70 15.80 -23.22
CA GLU A 390 -9.69 14.72 -23.32
C GLU A 390 -9.05 13.34 -23.49
N GLU A 391 -7.92 13.29 -24.21
CA GLU A 391 -7.16 12.04 -24.48
C GLU A 391 -6.22 11.63 -23.33
N THR A 392 -6.03 12.50 -22.31
CA THR A 392 -5.13 12.18 -21.19
C THR A 392 -5.71 11.00 -20.41
N GLN A 393 -4.90 9.97 -20.18
CA GLN A 393 -5.31 8.78 -19.45
C GLN A 393 -5.50 9.06 -17.96
N LEU A 394 -6.42 8.33 -17.32
CA LEU A 394 -6.83 8.59 -15.94
C LEU A 394 -5.67 8.44 -14.94
N GLU A 395 -4.77 7.50 -15.18
CA GLU A 395 -3.57 7.27 -14.37
C GLU A 395 -2.63 8.47 -14.41
N THR A 396 -2.41 9.02 -15.61
CA THR A 396 -1.64 10.24 -15.82
C THR A 396 -2.29 11.41 -15.09
N LYS A 397 -3.62 11.55 -15.18
CA LYS A 397 -4.38 12.59 -14.44
C LYS A 397 -4.23 12.41 -12.93
N ALA A 398 -4.34 11.19 -12.42
CA ALA A 398 -4.25 10.87 -11.01
C ALA A 398 -2.88 11.23 -10.41
N ILE A 399 -1.80 10.78 -11.06
CA ILE A 399 -0.43 11.08 -10.64
C ILE A 399 -0.15 12.59 -10.70
N ALA A 400 -0.56 13.24 -11.79
CA ALA A 400 -0.38 14.67 -11.94
C ALA A 400 -1.12 15.43 -10.84
N LEU A 401 -2.38 15.09 -10.55
CA LEU A 401 -3.17 15.76 -9.52
C LEU A 401 -2.58 15.58 -8.12
N LEU A 402 -2.15 14.36 -7.77
CA LEU A 402 -1.49 14.09 -6.49
C LEU A 402 -0.25 14.95 -6.29
N LEU A 403 0.61 15.03 -7.31
CA LEU A 403 1.82 15.85 -7.27
C LEU A 403 1.51 17.36 -7.27
N SER A 404 0.45 17.80 -7.96
CA SER A 404 0.01 19.19 -8.00
C SER A 404 -0.71 19.66 -6.74
N SER A 405 -1.20 18.73 -5.90
CA SER A 405 -1.89 19.05 -4.63
C SER A 405 -1.00 19.82 -3.65
N GLY A 406 0.33 19.70 -3.79
CA GLY A 406 1.29 20.23 -2.82
C GLY A 406 1.32 19.49 -1.49
N MET A 407 0.49 18.44 -1.31
CA MET A 407 0.47 17.56 -0.13
C MET A 407 1.43 16.37 -0.27
N VAL A 408 1.90 16.11 -1.48
CA VAL A 408 2.81 15.01 -1.81
C VAL A 408 4.03 15.59 -2.52
N ASP A 409 5.21 15.12 -2.15
CA ASP A 409 6.47 15.53 -2.79
C ASP A 409 6.96 14.48 -3.79
N CYS A 410 6.66 13.21 -3.54
CA CYS A 410 7.03 12.08 -4.36
C CYS A 410 5.92 11.02 -4.33
N VAL A 411 5.65 10.41 -5.47
CA VAL A 411 4.69 9.31 -5.59
C VAL A 411 5.43 8.00 -5.80
N SER A 412 5.23 7.04 -4.90
CA SER A 412 5.76 5.68 -4.98
C SER A 412 4.78 4.77 -5.73
N CYS A 413 5.18 4.32 -6.91
CA CYS A 413 4.36 3.51 -7.80
C CYS A 413 4.90 2.08 -7.92
N GLU A 414 4.04 1.08 -7.73
CA GLU A 414 4.34 -0.27 -8.19
C GLU A 414 4.07 -0.36 -9.70
N VAL A 415 5.14 -0.53 -10.48
CA VAL A 415 5.06 -0.49 -11.94
C VAL A 415 5.17 -1.91 -12.49
N GLN A 416 4.09 -2.37 -13.10
CA GLN A 416 3.97 -3.75 -13.59
C GLN A 416 4.43 -3.92 -15.05
N ASP A 417 4.45 -2.84 -15.84
CA ASP A 417 4.96 -2.83 -17.21
C ASP A 417 5.40 -1.43 -17.68
N GLU A 418 5.96 -1.37 -18.88
CA GLU A 418 6.44 -0.14 -19.50
C GLU A 418 5.32 0.86 -19.81
N ALA A 419 4.11 0.39 -20.14
CA ALA A 419 2.99 1.26 -20.50
C ALA A 419 2.55 2.12 -19.31
N LEU A 420 2.33 1.49 -18.15
CA LEU A 420 2.03 2.20 -16.92
C LEU A 420 3.19 3.10 -16.48
N MET A 421 4.44 2.68 -16.70
CA MET A 421 5.57 3.55 -16.40
C MET A 421 5.50 4.86 -17.19
N ARG A 422 5.22 4.79 -18.49
CA ARG A 422 5.11 5.97 -19.35
C ARG A 422 4.00 6.89 -18.84
N GLN A 423 2.85 6.35 -18.45
CA GLN A 423 1.75 7.12 -17.89
C GLN A 423 2.14 7.84 -16.59
N VAL A 424 2.84 7.15 -15.68
CA VAL A 424 3.31 7.72 -14.40
C VAL A 424 4.31 8.84 -14.65
N VAL A 425 5.29 8.62 -15.53
CA VAL A 425 6.28 9.64 -15.95
C VAL A 425 5.59 10.85 -16.56
N GLU A 426 4.68 10.64 -17.50
CA GLU A 426 3.91 11.71 -18.13
C GLU A 426 3.10 12.49 -17.10
N GLY A 427 2.50 11.81 -16.11
CA GLY A 427 1.77 12.44 -15.02
C GLY A 427 2.66 13.38 -14.20
N ALA A 428 3.88 12.94 -13.86
CA ALA A 428 4.82 13.80 -13.16
C ALA A 428 5.25 15.01 -14.00
N GLU A 429 5.46 14.86 -15.30
CA GLU A 429 5.78 15.99 -16.20
C GLU A 429 4.59 16.96 -16.36
N MET A 430 3.37 16.44 -16.34
CA MET A 430 2.14 17.22 -16.43
C MET A 430 1.81 17.97 -15.13
N SER A 431 2.27 17.49 -13.97
CA SER A 431 1.95 18.08 -12.66
C SER A 431 2.23 19.60 -12.57
N GLY A 432 3.25 20.10 -13.28
CA GLY A 432 3.56 21.54 -13.34
C GLY A 432 2.56 22.38 -14.17
N ARG A 433 1.68 21.74 -14.93
CA ARG A 433 0.69 22.35 -15.84
C ARG A 433 -0.74 22.27 -15.31
N VAL A 434 -1.02 21.31 -14.42
CA VAL A 434 -2.34 21.11 -13.83
C VAL A 434 -2.66 22.27 -12.88
N ARG A 435 -3.87 22.81 -13.00
CA ARG A 435 -4.38 23.86 -12.10
C ARG A 435 -5.70 23.44 -11.51
N ILE A 436 -5.72 23.39 -10.19
CA ILE A 436 -6.91 23.12 -9.41
C ILE A 436 -7.50 24.49 -9.03
N GLU A 437 -8.59 24.90 -9.68
CA GLU A 437 -9.20 26.22 -9.46
C GLU A 437 -9.97 26.30 -8.14
N ASP A 438 -10.69 25.21 -7.79
CA ASP A 438 -11.37 25.03 -6.51
C ASP A 438 -11.00 23.66 -5.94
N GLU A 439 -9.93 23.64 -5.16
CA GLU A 439 -9.35 22.43 -4.56
C GLU A 439 -10.33 21.75 -3.61
N LYS A 440 -11.04 22.55 -2.80
CA LYS A 440 -12.00 22.03 -1.84
C LYS A 440 -13.18 21.36 -2.54
N ALA A 441 -13.79 22.02 -3.52
CA ALA A 441 -14.92 21.44 -4.24
C ALA A 441 -14.52 20.18 -5.03
N LEU A 442 -13.31 20.15 -5.60
CA LEU A 442 -12.79 18.97 -6.28
C LEU A 442 -12.63 17.80 -5.30
N TYR A 443 -12.02 18.04 -4.14
CA TYR A 443 -11.81 16.99 -3.14
C TYR A 443 -13.11 16.51 -2.53
N GLU A 444 -14.07 17.40 -2.23
CA GLU A 444 -15.40 17.01 -1.76
C GLU A 444 -16.14 16.15 -2.79
N ARG A 445 -15.98 16.43 -4.09
CA ARG A 445 -16.55 15.60 -5.16
C ARG A 445 -15.89 14.23 -5.21
N LEU A 446 -14.55 14.16 -5.10
CA LEU A 446 -13.81 12.90 -5.12
C LEU A 446 -14.04 12.07 -3.84
N ALA A 447 -14.17 12.71 -2.68
CA ALA A 447 -14.38 12.07 -1.39
C ALA A 447 -15.73 11.34 -1.30
N ARG A 448 -16.76 11.81 -2.01
CA ARG A 448 -18.06 11.10 -2.12
C ARG A 448 -17.94 9.69 -2.68
N PHE A 449 -16.85 9.38 -3.38
CA PHE A 449 -16.56 8.04 -3.89
C PHE A 449 -15.72 7.22 -2.90
N GLY A 450 -15.02 7.86 -1.96
CA GLY A 450 -14.21 7.21 -0.93
C GLY A 450 -14.98 6.95 0.38
N SER A 451 -15.99 7.77 0.70
CA SER A 451 -16.85 7.58 1.87
C SER A 451 -18.05 6.70 1.50
N ASP A 452 -18.10 5.49 2.06
CA ASP A 452 -19.21 4.52 1.94
C ASP A 452 -20.53 5.03 2.59
N GLU A 453 -21.10 6.13 2.10
CA GLU A 453 -22.47 6.60 2.44
C GLU A 453 -23.44 6.46 1.25
N GLN A 454 -23.46 5.31 0.57
CA GLN A 454 -24.58 4.92 -0.31
C GLN A 454 -25.16 3.56 0.03
#